data_AF-A0A2A2HCL5-F1
#
_entry.id   AF-A0A2A2HCL5-F1
#
_cell.length_a   1.000
_cell.length_b   1.000
_cell.length_c   1.000
_cell.angle_alpha   90.00
_cell.angle_beta   90.00
_cell.angle_gamma   90.00
#
_symmetry.space_group_name_H-M   'P 1'
#
loop_
_entity.id
_entity.type
_entity.pdbx_description
1 polymer ?
#
loop_
_entity_poly.entity_id
_entity_poly.type
_entity_poly.pdbx_seq_one_letter_code
_entity_poly.pdbx_strand_id
1 'polypeptide(L)'
;MNYLFALSDTKMNTIVAMKIYSDESKKNVKEFLTKSTQNQERISITTDLKIDYRQPITDLKFKHQFCIFNTKQKLNRDIHTYITQEKVDKKRNI
;
A
#
# COMPACT_ATOMS: atom_id res chain seq x y z
N MET A 1 5.66 1.52 -18.54
CA MET A 1 4.82 0.64 -17.70
C MET A 1 3.75 1.52 -17.09
N ASN A 2 2.47 1.16 -17.19
CA ASN A 2 1.38 1.99 -16.67
C ASN A 2 0.86 1.39 -15.36
N TYR A 3 0.37 2.25 -14.47
CA TYR A 3 -0.13 1.90 -13.14
C TYR A 3 -1.61 2.26 -13.04
N LEU A 4 -2.44 1.31 -12.62
CA LEU A 4 -3.84 1.55 -12.33
C LEU A 4 -3.99 1.92 -10.85
N PHE A 5 -4.43 3.15 -10.59
CA PHE A 5 -4.82 3.56 -9.26
C PHE A 5 -6.31 3.31 -9.11
N ALA A 6 -6.70 2.62 -8.04
CA ALA A 6 -8.09 2.37 -7.71
C ALA A 6 -8.33 2.74 -6.24
N LEU A 7 -9.41 3.49 -6.00
CA LEU A 7 -9.90 3.82 -4.67
C LEU A 7 -11.19 3.03 -4.44
N SER A 8 -11.24 2.27 -3.36
CA SER A 8 -12.41 1.49 -2.97
C SER A 8 -12.99 2.04 -1.68
N ASP A 9 -14.31 2.14 -1.62
CA ASP A 9 -15.03 2.34 -0.38
C ASP A 9 -15.20 1.00 0.32
N THR A 10 -14.77 0.90 1.58
CA THR A 10 -14.79 -0.34 2.35
C THR A 10 -16.16 -0.68 2.91
N LYS A 11 -17.04 0.29 3.11
CA LYS A 11 -18.39 0.08 3.66
C LYS A 11 -19.34 -0.42 2.57
N MET A 12 -19.24 0.17 1.38
CA MET A 12 -20.01 -0.20 0.20
C MET A 12 -19.39 -1.35 -0.59
N ASN A 13 -18.14 -1.71 -0.28
CA ASN A 13 -17.37 -2.75 -0.97
C ASN A 13 -17.33 -2.54 -2.49
N THR A 14 -17.06 -1.30 -2.92
CA THR A 14 -17.08 -0.91 -4.33
C THR A 14 -15.96 0.07 -4.69
N ILE A 15 -15.53 0.06 -5.94
CA ILE A 15 -14.56 1.03 -6.49
C ILE A 15 -15.29 2.35 -6.74
N VAL A 16 -14.80 3.42 -6.13
CA VAL A 16 -15.37 4.77 -6.24
C VAL A 16 -14.59 5.69 -7.16
N ALA A 17 -13.32 5.36 -7.45
CA ALA A 17 -12.52 6.08 -8.43
C ALA A 17 -11.44 5.18 -9.02
N MET A 18 -11.11 5.39 -10.29
CA MET A 18 -9.99 4.73 -10.95
C MET A 18 -9.31 5.63 -11.96
N LYS A 19 -7.99 5.52 -12.12
CA LYS A 19 -7.23 6.25 -13.12
C LYS A 19 -5.91 5.58 -13.44
N ILE A 20 -5.48 5.65 -14.70
CA ILE A 20 -4.19 5.15 -15.14
C ILE A 20 -3.15 6.29 -15.09
N TYR A 21 -1.97 5.99 -14.56
CA TYR A 21 -0.81 6.87 -14.52
C TYR A 21 0.42 6.19 -15.13
N SER A 22 1.39 6.97 -15.62
CA SER A 22 2.66 6.46 -16.16
C SER A 22 3.65 6.01 -15.07
N ASP A 23 3.45 6.45 -13.83
CA ASP A 23 4.26 6.09 -12.67
C ASP A 23 3.45 6.18 -11.35
N GLU A 24 4.01 5.58 -10.30
CA GLU A 24 3.49 5.63 -8.92
C GLU A 24 4.14 6.73 -8.06
N SER A 25 4.46 7.88 -8.63
CA SER A 25 5.08 8.98 -7.88
C SER A 25 4.15 9.55 -6.79
N LYS A 26 4.77 10.10 -5.73
CA LYS A 26 4.06 10.81 -4.65
C LYS A 26 3.13 11.90 -5.18
N LYS A 27 3.53 12.59 -6.27
CA LYS A 27 2.73 13.60 -6.96
C LYS A 27 1.44 13.00 -7.53
N ASN A 28 1.54 11.90 -8.28
CA ASN A 28 0.39 11.25 -8.89
C ASN A 28 -0.56 10.69 -7.83
N VAL A 29 -0.03 10.12 -6.75
CA VAL A 29 -0.83 9.62 -5.61
C VAL A 29 -1.59 10.77 -4.94
N LYS A 30 -0.92 11.88 -4.65
CA LYS A 30 -1.56 13.06 -4.06
C LYS A 30 -2.64 13.62 -4.95
N GLU A 31 -2.37 13.77 -6.25
CA GLU A 31 -3.34 14.28 -7.22
C GLU A 31 -4.58 13.37 -7.30
N PHE A 32 -4.37 12.06 -7.44
CA PHE A 32 -5.44 11.07 -7.52
C PHE A 32 -6.35 11.12 -6.29
N LEU A 33 -5.76 11.06 -5.09
CA LEU A 33 -6.51 11.13 -3.83
C LEU A 33 -7.21 12.47 -3.66
N THR A 34 -6.56 13.58 -4.00
CA THR A 34 -7.16 14.92 -3.90
C THR A 34 -8.42 15.03 -4.76
N LYS A 35 -8.33 14.63 -6.03
CA LYS A 35 -9.46 14.69 -6.98
C LYS A 35 -10.58 13.73 -6.58
N SER A 36 -10.22 12.51 -6.18
CA SER A 36 -11.20 11.46 -5.85
C SER A 36 -11.95 11.72 -4.55
N THR A 37 -11.41 12.54 -3.65
CA THR A 37 -11.96 12.80 -2.31
C THR A 37 -12.26 14.28 -2.05
N GLN A 38 -12.29 15.12 -3.09
CA GLN A 38 -12.43 16.58 -2.94
C GLN A 38 -13.70 17.02 -2.19
N ASN A 39 -14.80 16.27 -2.33
CA ASN A 39 -16.10 16.58 -1.74
C ASN A 39 -16.46 15.65 -0.57
N GLN A 40 -15.46 14.98 0.02
CA GLN A 40 -15.67 13.98 1.07
C GLN A 40 -14.76 14.28 2.26
N GLU A 41 -15.24 13.95 3.45
CA GLU A 41 -14.40 14.00 4.64
C GLU A 41 -13.31 12.92 4.58
N ARG A 42 -12.07 13.32 4.81
CA ARG A 42 -10.89 12.44 4.74
C ARG A 42 -10.56 11.85 6.11
N ILE A 43 -11.23 10.75 6.46
CA ILE A 43 -11.10 10.13 7.77
C ILE A 43 -9.85 9.23 7.83
N SER A 44 -9.82 8.19 7.00
CA SER A 44 -8.73 7.20 6.98
C SER A 44 -8.57 6.59 5.60
N ILE A 45 -7.37 6.09 5.33
CA ILE A 45 -7.09 5.35 4.10
C ILE A 45 -6.15 4.19 4.40
N THR A 46 -6.41 3.06 3.73
CA THR A 46 -5.57 1.86 3.81
C THR A 46 -4.87 1.66 2.49
N THR A 47 -3.54 1.50 2.51
CA THR A 47 -2.74 1.19 1.31
C THR A 47 -1.92 -0.07 1.51
N ASP A 48 -1.26 -0.55 0.45
CA ASP A 48 -0.20 -1.54 0.63
C ASP A 48 1.00 -0.97 1.44
N LEU A 49 2.05 -1.78 1.57
CA LEU A 49 3.23 -1.50 2.40
C LEU A 49 4.23 -0.51 1.79
N LYS A 50 3.91 0.13 0.66
CA LYS A 50 4.81 1.05 -0.01
C LYS A 50 4.97 2.34 0.80
N ILE A 51 6.21 2.66 1.14
CA ILE A 51 6.57 3.81 1.97
C ILE A 51 6.22 5.15 1.31
N ASP A 52 6.24 5.21 -0.02
CA ASP A 52 6.03 6.44 -0.78
C ASP A 52 4.61 7.01 -0.61
N TYR A 53 3.65 6.19 -0.21
CA TYR A 53 2.29 6.65 0.07
C TYR A 53 2.18 7.46 1.35
N ARG A 54 3.12 7.36 2.29
CA ARG A 54 3.02 8.06 3.59
C ARG A 54 2.89 9.57 3.42
N GLN A 55 3.82 10.20 2.70
CA GLN A 55 3.82 11.65 2.54
C GLN A 55 2.52 12.20 1.94
N PRO A 56 2.03 11.74 0.77
CA PRO A 56 0.79 12.27 0.20
C PRO A 56 -0.44 12.02 1.09
N ILE A 57 -0.47 10.91 1.84
CA ILE A 57 -1.56 10.60 2.77
C ILE A 57 -1.55 11.56 3.97
N THR A 58 -0.37 11.80 4.56
CA THR A 58 -0.17 12.76 5.65
C THR A 58 -0.52 14.18 5.22
N ASP A 59 -0.07 14.62 4.03
CA ASP A 59 -0.39 15.94 3.48
C ASP A 59 -1.90 16.17 3.33
N LEU A 60 -2.65 15.11 3.00
CA LEU A 60 -4.11 15.15 2.85
C LEU A 60 -4.87 14.89 4.16
N LYS A 61 -4.14 14.76 5.28
CA LYS A 61 -4.65 14.59 6.65
C LYS A 61 -5.47 13.32 6.90
N PHE A 62 -5.29 12.28 6.09
CA PHE A 62 -5.89 10.98 6.38
C PHE A 62 -5.16 10.30 7.54
N LYS A 63 -5.89 9.54 8.36
CA LYS A 63 -5.28 8.50 9.19
C LYS A 63 -4.80 7.35 8.30
N HIS A 64 -3.48 7.15 8.21
CA HIS A 64 -2.89 6.09 7.38
C HIS A 64 -2.91 4.74 8.09
N GLN A 65 -3.35 3.71 7.38
CA GLN A 65 -3.23 2.31 7.78
C GLN A 65 -2.59 1.47 6.67
N PHE A 66 -1.89 0.41 7.06
CA PHE A 66 -1.38 -0.58 6.12
C PHE A 66 -2.36 -1.74 5.96
N CYS A 67 -2.49 -2.22 4.73
CA CYS A 67 -3.36 -3.33 4.38
C CYS A 67 -2.93 -4.61 5.11
N ILE A 68 -3.81 -5.12 5.96
CA ILE A 68 -3.56 -6.33 6.76
C ILE A 68 -3.16 -7.53 5.91
N PHE A 69 -3.74 -7.68 4.71
CA PHE A 69 -3.43 -8.77 3.80
C PHE A 69 -1.97 -8.69 3.32
N ASN A 70 -1.53 -7.52 2.85
CA ASN A 70 -0.14 -7.33 2.42
C ASN A 70 0.84 -7.43 3.59
N THR A 71 0.48 -6.91 4.77
CA THR A 71 1.26 -7.08 6.01
C THR A 71 1.47 -8.55 6.35
N LYS A 72 0.40 -9.36 6.35
CA LYS A 72 0.47 -10.80 6.64
C LYS A 72 1.31 -11.54 5.61
N GLN A 73 1.11 -11.25 4.31
CA GLN A 73 1.91 -11.88 3.26
C GLN A 73 3.40 -11.58 3.40
N LYS A 74 3.76 -10.32 3.66
CA LYS A 74 5.16 -9.93 3.87
C LYS A 74 5.75 -10.64 5.08
N LEU A 75 5.06 -10.61 6.22
CA LEU A 75 5.51 -11.27 7.44
C LEU A 75 5.79 -12.77 7.22
N ASN A 76 4.87 -13.47 6.55
CA ASN A 76 5.04 -14.89 6.25
C ASN A 76 6.26 -15.16 5.36
N ARG A 77 6.50 -14.31 4.35
CA ARG A 77 7.68 -14.41 3.46
C ARG A 77 8.98 -14.16 4.24
N ASP A 78 8.99 -13.15 5.09
CA ASP A 78 10.16 -12.78 5.90
C ASP A 78 10.52 -13.92 6.87
N ILE A 79 9.53 -14.49 7.57
CA ILE A 79 9.70 -15.66 8.46
C ILE A 79 10.23 -16.87 7.68
N HIS A 80 9.62 -17.19 6.54
CA HIS A 80 10.05 -18.33 5.74
C HIS A 80 11.49 -18.18 5.23
N THR A 81 11.86 -16.97 4.81
CA THR A 81 13.21 -16.64 4.35
C THR A 81 14.22 -16.83 5.47
N TYR A 82 13.93 -16.29 6.66
CA TYR A 82 14.78 -16.43 7.84
C TYR A 82 15.03 -17.90 8.20
N ILE A 83 13.96 -18.70 8.33
CA ILE A 83 14.06 -20.13 8.68
C ILE A 83 14.86 -20.90 7.62
N THR A 84 14.68 -20.56 6.34
CA THR A 84 15.38 -21.24 5.24
C THR A 84 16.87 -20.89 5.23
N GLN A 85 17.23 -19.62 5.45
CA GLN A 85 18.61 -19.18 5.56
C GLN A 85 19.32 -19.86 6.73
N GLU A 86 18.72 -19.90 7.92
CA GLU A 86 19.28 -20.60 9.07
C GLU A 86 19.56 -22.09 8.79
N LYS A 87 18.67 -22.76 8.05
CA LYS A 87 18.85 -24.16 7.65
C LYS A 87 20.00 -24.34 6.65
N VAL A 88 20.16 -23.41 5.71
CA VAL A 88 21.27 -23.41 4.74
C VAL A 88 22.60 -23.19 5.45
N ASP A 89 22.67 -22.23 6.37
CA ASP A 89 23.89 -21.90 7.10
C ASP A 89 24.32 -23.03 8.03
N LYS A 90 23.37 -23.69 8.71
CA LYS A 90 23.66 -24.92 9.48
C LYS A 90 24.22 -26.04 8.62
N LYS A 91 23.74 -26.23 7.39
CA LYS A 91 24.25 -27.26 6.47
C LYS A 91 25.63 -26.95 5.88
N ARG A 92 26.04 -25.67 5.85
CA ARG A 92 27.37 -25.26 5.36
C ARG A 92 28.47 -25.37 6.42
N ASN A 93 28.09 -25.44 7.69
CA ASN A 93 29.00 -25.51 8.85
C ASN A 93 29.15 -26.95 9.39
N ILE A 94 28.75 -27.96 8.61
CA ILE A 94 28.93 -29.40 8.85
C ILE A 94 29.73 -29.94 7.67
#